data_AF-A0A0S4XLN4-F1
#
_entry.id   AF-A0A0S4XLN4-F1
#
_cell.length_a   1.000
_cell.length_b   1.000
_cell.length_c   1.000
_cell.angle_alpha   90.00
_cell.angle_beta   90.00
_cell.angle_gamma   90.00
#
_symmetry.space_group_name_H-M   'P 1'
#
loop_
_entity.id
_entity.type
_entity.pdbx_description
1 polymer ?
#
loop_
_entity_poly.entity_id
_entity_poly.type
_entity_poly.pdbx_seq_one_letter_code
_entity_poly.pdbx_strand_id
1 'polypeptide(L)'
;MTEGQKAFRKNLLAKVHQHPFCKEAKGLDTWNHFLQNGYGVDSSAKLSIGELLNLVEVMNSKSEPRISGTRESDIGYASSKQIYVIDTLWKDKARDKSDLALRKFIKRTIKSMPLHLSNLSKIDASRVITALKRI
;
A
#
# COMPACT_ATOMS: atom_id res chain seq x y z
N MET A 1 2.81 -17.03 -7.18
CA MET A 1 1.39 -17.37 -6.91
C MET A 1 1.26 -18.87 -6.87
N THR A 2 0.56 -19.40 -5.87
CA THR A 2 0.18 -20.83 -5.82
C THR A 2 -0.93 -21.13 -6.83
N GLU A 3 -1.13 -22.40 -7.18
CA GLU A 3 -2.23 -22.80 -8.09
C GLU A 3 -3.60 -22.38 -7.55
N GLY A 4 -3.83 -22.51 -6.23
CA GLY A 4 -5.05 -22.01 -5.58
C GLY A 4 -5.26 -20.50 -5.75
N GLN A 5 -4.20 -19.71 -5.69
CA GLN A 5 -4.28 -18.25 -5.93
C GLN A 5 -4.60 -17.94 -7.39
N LYS A 6 -4.08 -18.70 -8.36
CA LYS A 6 -4.39 -18.51 -9.79
C LYS A 6 -5.86 -18.80 -10.07
N ALA A 7 -6.38 -19.91 -9.57
CA ALA A 7 -7.79 -20.27 -9.70
C ALA A 7 -8.69 -19.21 -9.04
N PHE A 8 -8.34 -18.76 -7.84
CA PHE A 8 -9.08 -17.72 -7.13
C PHE A 8 -9.10 -16.39 -7.89
N ARG A 9 -7.95 -15.96 -8.43
CA ARG A 9 -7.85 -14.75 -9.27
C ARG A 9 -8.73 -14.85 -10.52
N LYS A 10 -8.75 -16.00 -11.19
CA LYS A 10 -9.59 -16.25 -12.37
C LYS A 10 -11.07 -16.12 -12.03
N ASN A 11 -11.50 -16.65 -10.89
CA ASN A 11 -12.88 -16.51 -10.41
C ASN A 11 -13.25 -15.06 -10.12
N LEU A 12 -12.33 -14.26 -9.54
CA LEU A 12 -12.56 -12.83 -9.31
C LEU A 12 -12.71 -12.06 -10.63
N LEU A 13 -11.86 -12.33 -11.62
CA LEU A 13 -11.99 -11.72 -12.95
C LEU A 13 -13.34 -12.04 -13.60
N ALA A 14 -13.80 -13.28 -13.49
CA ALA A 14 -15.12 -13.67 -13.99
C ALA A 14 -16.24 -12.87 -13.31
N LYS A 15 -16.19 -12.71 -11.97
CA LYS A 15 -17.16 -11.90 -11.22
C LYS A 15 -17.18 -10.44 -11.68
N VAL A 16 -16.01 -9.82 -11.86
CA VAL A 16 -15.90 -8.45 -12.35
C VAL A 16 -16.57 -8.30 -13.71
N HIS A 17 -16.28 -9.19 -14.67
CA HIS A 17 -16.85 -9.10 -16.01
C HIS A 17 -18.35 -9.41 -16.08
N GLN A 18 -18.88 -10.21 -15.16
CA GLN A 18 -20.30 -10.54 -15.11
C GLN A 18 -21.14 -9.45 -14.45
N HIS A 19 -20.52 -8.59 -13.64
CA HIS A 19 -21.22 -7.57 -12.86
C HIS A 19 -21.86 -6.48 -13.75
N PRO A 20 -23.10 -6.03 -13.46
CA PRO A 20 -23.80 -5.00 -14.23
C PRO A 20 -22.98 -3.73 -14.45
N PHE A 21 -22.36 -3.19 -13.39
CA PHE A 21 -21.48 -2.03 -13.46
C PHE A 21 -20.39 -2.13 -14.54
N CYS A 22 -19.72 -3.29 -14.66
CA CYS A 22 -18.67 -3.46 -15.67
C CYS A 22 -19.26 -3.43 -17.09
N LYS A 23 -20.44 -4.03 -17.28
CA LYS A 23 -21.14 -4.03 -18.57
C LYS A 23 -21.59 -2.63 -18.97
N GLU A 24 -22.16 -1.89 -18.02
CA GLU A 24 -22.58 -0.50 -18.21
C GLU A 24 -21.39 0.42 -18.52
N ALA A 25 -20.33 0.35 -17.72
CA ALA A 25 -19.12 1.15 -17.95
C ALA A 25 -18.43 0.83 -19.28
N LYS A 26 -18.46 -0.43 -19.74
CA LYS A 26 -17.99 -0.82 -21.07
C LYS A 26 -18.89 -0.28 -22.18
N GLY A 27 -20.21 -0.29 -21.98
CA GLY A 27 -21.16 0.29 -22.93
C GLY A 27 -20.98 1.80 -23.11
N LEU A 28 -20.51 2.49 -22.06
CA LEU A 28 -20.19 3.92 -22.07
C LEU A 28 -18.72 4.23 -22.44
N ASP A 29 -17.92 3.22 -22.78
CA ASP A 29 -16.46 3.33 -23.03
C ASP A 29 -15.66 4.00 -21.89
N THR A 30 -16.20 3.97 -20.67
CA THR A 30 -15.56 4.57 -19.48
C THR A 30 -14.76 3.56 -18.66
N TRP A 31 -14.88 2.27 -18.97
CA TRP A 31 -14.25 1.20 -18.18
C TRP A 31 -12.73 1.33 -18.08
N ASN A 32 -12.05 1.62 -19.20
CA ASN A 32 -10.60 1.76 -19.22
C ASN A 32 -10.17 3.01 -18.44
N HIS A 33 -10.90 4.12 -18.59
CA HIS A 33 -10.65 5.35 -17.83
C HIS A 33 -10.86 5.15 -16.32
N PHE A 34 -11.88 4.40 -15.92
CA PHE A 34 -12.13 4.05 -14.53
C PHE A 34 -10.98 3.22 -13.94
N LEU A 35 -10.50 2.20 -14.67
CA LEU A 35 -9.37 1.40 -14.24
C LEU A 35 -8.06 2.21 -14.19
N GLN A 36 -7.86 3.09 -15.17
CA GLN A 36 -6.68 3.94 -15.22
C GLN A 36 -6.67 4.94 -14.05
N ASN A 37 -7.81 5.56 -13.74
CA ASN A 37 -7.91 6.54 -12.66
C ASN A 37 -7.87 5.89 -11.27
N GLY A 38 -8.52 4.74 -11.08
CA GLY A 38 -8.60 4.07 -9.78
C GLY A 38 -7.41 3.17 -9.45
N TYR A 39 -6.79 2.58 -10.46
CA TYR A 39 -5.80 1.51 -10.30
C TYR A 39 -4.55 1.69 -11.17
N GLY A 40 -4.48 2.72 -12.02
CA GLY A 40 -3.33 2.99 -12.89
C GLY A 40 -3.11 1.95 -14.00
N VAL A 41 -4.13 1.13 -14.31
CA VAL A 41 -4.05 0.09 -15.33
C VAL A 41 -5.13 0.26 -16.40
N ASP A 42 -4.81 -0.19 -17.60
CA ASP A 42 -5.72 -0.20 -18.76
C ASP A 42 -6.66 -1.43 -18.79
N SER A 43 -6.45 -2.41 -17.91
CA SER A 43 -7.16 -3.69 -17.95
C SER A 43 -7.25 -4.35 -16.57
N SER A 44 -8.43 -4.89 -16.25
CA SER A 44 -8.66 -5.67 -15.03
C SER A 44 -7.78 -6.92 -14.98
N ALA A 45 -7.33 -7.42 -16.13
CA ALA A 45 -6.40 -8.55 -16.21
C ALA A 45 -4.99 -8.24 -15.69
N LYS A 46 -4.65 -6.96 -15.47
CA LYS A 46 -3.38 -6.53 -14.86
C LYS A 46 -3.46 -6.39 -13.33
N LEU A 47 -4.66 -6.46 -12.76
CA LEU A 47 -4.88 -6.33 -11.31
C LEU A 47 -4.42 -7.58 -10.53
N SER A 48 -3.87 -7.33 -9.35
CA SER A 48 -3.57 -8.32 -8.32
C SER A 48 -4.86 -8.82 -7.65
N ILE A 49 -4.76 -9.90 -6.86
CA ILE A 49 -5.91 -10.45 -6.13
C ILE A 49 -6.52 -9.41 -5.18
N GLY A 50 -5.68 -8.63 -4.48
CA GLY A 50 -6.14 -7.59 -3.57
C GLY A 50 -6.90 -6.48 -4.28
N GLU A 51 -6.39 -6.04 -5.43
CA GLU A 51 -7.05 -5.05 -6.28
C GLU A 51 -8.37 -5.55 -6.86
N LEU A 52 -8.43 -6.82 -7.28
CA LEU A 52 -9.67 -7.41 -7.77
C LEU A 52 -10.73 -7.53 -6.66
N LEU A 53 -10.33 -7.84 -5.43
CA LEU A 53 -11.25 -7.83 -4.28
C LEU A 53 -11.78 -6.41 -4.01
N ASN A 54 -10.90 -5.41 -4.04
CA ASN A 54 -11.32 -4.03 -3.87
C ASN A 54 -12.24 -3.55 -5.01
N LEU A 55 -11.92 -3.91 -6.26
CA LEU A 55 -12.75 -3.60 -7.42
C LEU A 55 -14.15 -4.19 -7.25
N VAL A 56 -14.27 -5.44 -6.80
CA VAL A 56 -15.58 -6.05 -6.53
C VAL A 56 -16.31 -5.32 -5.40
N GLU A 57 -15.63 -4.91 -4.33
CA GLU A 57 -16.23 -4.11 -3.23
C GLU A 57 -16.79 -2.80 -3.77
N VAL A 58 -15.98 -2.04 -4.52
CA VAL A 58 -16.33 -0.76 -5.16
C VAL A 58 -17.54 -0.89 -6.08
N MET A 59 -17.57 -1.94 -6.90
CA MET A 59 -18.69 -2.22 -7.81
C MET A 59 -19.99 -2.52 -7.06
N ASN A 60 -19.91 -3.13 -5.87
CA ASN A 60 -21.07 -3.43 -5.03
C ASN A 60 -21.53 -2.22 -4.20
N SER A 61 -20.60 -1.41 -3.68
CA SER A 61 -20.89 -0.32 -2.74
C SER A 61 -21.02 1.06 -3.41
N LYS A 62 -20.79 1.15 -4.73
CA LYS A 62 -20.67 2.43 -5.49
C LYS A 62 -19.66 3.41 -4.86
N SER A 63 -18.70 2.90 -4.10
CA SER A 63 -17.68 3.70 -3.42
C SER A 63 -16.50 3.97 -4.36
N GLU A 64 -15.64 4.93 -4.03
CA GLU A 64 -14.45 5.19 -4.84
C GLU A 64 -13.43 4.04 -4.75
N PRO A 65 -12.69 3.75 -5.86
CA PRO A 65 -11.58 2.81 -5.85
C PRO A 65 -10.58 3.09 -4.74
N ARG A 66 -10.26 2.09 -3.92
CA ARG A 66 -9.13 2.23 -2.99
C ARG A 66 -7.87 2.00 -3.82
N ILE A 67 -7.14 3.09 -4.07
CA ILE A 67 -5.89 3.07 -4.84
C ILE A 67 -4.94 2.06 -4.19
N SER A 68 -4.84 0.87 -4.78
CA SER A 68 -3.92 -0.15 -4.33
C SER A 68 -2.49 0.34 -4.53
N GLY A 69 -1.81 0.56 -3.41
CA GLY A 69 -0.51 1.23 -3.33
C GLY A 69 -0.49 2.33 -2.27
N THR A 70 -1.66 2.87 -1.95
CA THR A 70 -1.90 3.77 -0.82
C THR A 70 -3.13 3.25 -0.13
N ARG A 71 -2.97 2.38 0.88
CA ARG A 71 -4.08 2.18 1.81
C ARG A 71 -4.40 3.57 2.36
N GLU A 72 -5.66 3.93 2.58
CA GLU A 72 -5.98 5.10 3.42
C GLU A 72 -5.31 4.97 4.79
N SER A 73 -5.06 3.72 5.24
CA SER A 73 -4.25 3.45 6.42
C SER A 73 -2.74 3.67 6.25
N ASP A 74 -2.23 3.87 5.03
CA ASP A 74 -0.86 4.30 4.70
C ASP A 74 -0.73 5.83 4.62
N ILE A 75 -1.86 6.55 4.46
CA ILE A 75 -1.96 8.00 4.60
C ILE A 75 -2.09 8.31 6.09
N GLY A 76 -0.96 8.36 6.78
CA GLY A 76 -0.94 8.68 8.20
C GLY A 76 0.44 8.64 8.81
N TYR A 77 0.51 9.23 10.00
CA TYR A 77 1.70 9.21 10.84
C TYR A 77 2.00 7.80 11.34
N ALA A 78 3.29 7.55 11.62
CA ALA A 78 3.80 6.30 12.13
C ALA A 78 3.00 5.85 13.36
N SER A 79 2.58 4.59 13.38
CA SER A 79 1.91 4.00 14.53
C SER A 79 2.84 3.97 15.74
N SER A 80 2.30 4.09 16.95
CA SER A 80 3.06 3.94 18.20
C SER A 80 3.86 2.63 18.24
N LYS A 81 3.32 1.54 17.65
CA LYS A 81 4.05 0.26 17.52
C LYS A 81 5.27 0.39 16.62
N GLN A 82 5.16 1.09 15.48
CA GLN A 82 6.29 1.31 14.57
C GLN A 82 7.36 2.18 15.22
N ILE A 83 6.97 3.24 15.93
CA ILE A 83 7.88 4.11 16.68
C ILE A 83 8.64 3.31 17.74
N TYR A 84 7.94 2.49 18.52
CA TYR A 84 8.54 1.61 19.52
C TYR A 84 9.54 0.63 18.90
N VAL A 85 9.20 0.01 17.75
CA VAL A 85 10.10 -0.90 17.04
C VAL A 85 11.34 -0.18 16.53
N ILE A 86 11.22 1.06 16.03
CA ILE A 86 12.38 1.86 15.58
C ILE A 86 13.30 2.16 16.77
N ASP A 87 12.74 2.63 17.89
CA ASP A 87 13.52 3.00 19.08
C ASP A 87 14.23 1.78 19.70
N THR A 88 13.53 0.65 19.82
CA THR A 88 14.09 -0.60 20.34
C THR A 88 15.20 -1.16 19.45
N LEU A 89 14.99 -1.22 18.13
CA LEU A 89 16.00 -1.69 17.19
C LEU A 89 17.24 -0.77 17.17
N TRP A 90 17.04 0.54 17.28
CA TRP A 90 18.16 1.48 17.34
C TRP A 90 18.98 1.29 18.61
N LYS A 91 18.33 1.20 19.77
CA LYS A 91 19.00 0.99 21.07
C LYS A 91 19.76 -0.33 21.15
N ASP A 92 19.27 -1.35 20.45
CA ASP A 92 19.88 -2.68 20.39
C ASP A 92 21.10 -2.70 19.44
N LYS A 93 20.93 -2.22 18.21
CA LYS A 93 21.92 -2.43 17.13
C LYS A 93 22.90 -1.28 16.92
N ALA A 94 22.55 -0.04 17.29
CA ALA A 94 23.38 1.11 16.96
C ALA A 94 24.60 1.21 17.88
N ARG A 95 25.77 1.48 17.28
CA ARG A 95 26.99 1.82 18.03
C ARG A 95 26.86 3.17 18.74
N ASP A 96 26.25 4.15 18.07
CA ASP A 96 25.92 5.46 18.63
C ASP A 96 24.41 5.54 18.86
N LYS A 97 24.01 5.51 20.14
CA LYS A 97 22.61 5.48 20.57
C LYS A 97 22.00 6.88 20.72
N SER A 98 22.70 7.93 20.30
CA SER A 98 22.18 9.28 20.35
C SER A 98 20.99 9.48 19.40
N ASP A 99 20.06 10.35 19.80
CA ASP A 99 18.90 10.74 18.99
C ASP A 99 19.32 11.41 17.67
N LEU A 100 20.44 12.15 17.69
CA LEU A 100 21.01 12.77 16.50
C LEU A 100 21.51 11.73 15.49
N ALA A 101 22.12 10.64 15.95
CA ALA A 101 22.58 9.56 15.09
C ALA A 101 21.40 8.82 14.44
N LEU A 102 20.32 8.58 15.20
CA LEU A 102 19.07 8.02 14.69
C LEU A 102 18.47 8.90 13.58
N ARG A 103 18.38 10.20 13.81
CA ARG A 103 17.86 11.14 12.80
C ARG A 103 18.72 11.20 11.54
N LYS A 104 20.05 11.16 11.69
CA LYS A 104 20.96 11.09 10.54
C LYS A 104 20.75 9.79 9.75
N PHE A 105 20.52 8.67 10.43
CA PHE A 105 20.19 7.41 9.77
C PHE A 105 18.86 7.47 9.01
N ILE A 106 17.81 8.00 9.65
CA ILE A 106 16.51 8.21 9.01
C ILE A 106 16.67 9.10 7.76
N LYS A 107 17.36 10.24 7.88
CA LYS A 107 17.66 11.15 6.75
C LYS A 107 18.36 10.44 5.60
N ARG A 108 19.29 9.51 5.86
CA ARG A 108 19.94 8.73 4.80
C ARG A 108 18.96 7.79 4.10
N THR A 109 18.05 7.19 4.85
CA THR A 109 17.10 6.17 4.37
C THR A 109 15.96 6.79 3.56
N ILE A 110 15.34 7.86 4.07
CA ILE A 110 14.12 8.44 3.48
C ILE A 110 14.31 9.85 2.91
N LYS A 111 15.54 10.37 2.93
CA LYS A 111 15.90 11.74 2.48
C LYS A 111 15.18 12.88 3.22
N SER A 112 14.42 12.57 4.26
CA SER A 112 13.74 13.52 5.14
C SER A 112 14.24 13.39 6.58
N MET A 113 14.32 14.51 7.30
CA MET A 113 14.82 14.58 8.68
C MET A 113 13.70 15.01 9.62
N PRO A 114 12.88 14.09 10.11
CA PRO A 114 11.77 14.43 10.98
C PRO A 114 12.26 14.91 12.36
N LEU A 115 11.53 15.87 12.95
CA LEU A 115 11.77 16.38 14.31
C LEU A 115 11.35 15.38 15.40
N HIS A 116 10.42 14.49 15.13
CA HIS A 116 10.04 13.40 16.02
C HIS A 116 9.73 12.15 15.19
N LEU A 117 9.91 10.95 15.76
CA LEU A 117 9.55 9.70 15.07
C LEU A 117 8.05 9.63 14.73
N SER A 118 7.21 10.33 15.51
CA SER A 118 5.78 10.51 15.21
C SER A 118 5.51 11.20 13.88
N ASN A 119 6.44 12.01 13.38
CA ASN A 119 6.26 12.76 12.15
C ASN A 119 6.64 11.93 10.90
N LEU A 120 7.08 10.69 11.08
CA LEU A 120 7.28 9.76 9.96
C LEU A 120 5.94 9.34 9.38
N SER A 121 5.86 9.19 8.06
CA SER A 121 4.77 8.45 7.45
C SER A 121 4.88 6.97 7.82
N LYS A 122 3.78 6.23 7.84
CA LYS A 122 3.81 4.77 8.07
C LYS A 122 4.68 4.02 7.07
N ILE A 123 4.72 4.49 5.82
CA ILE A 123 5.55 3.92 4.76
C ILE A 123 7.03 4.16 5.09
N ASP A 124 7.39 5.38 5.44
CA ASP A 124 8.77 5.74 5.77
C ASP A 124 9.23 5.05 7.06
N ALA A 125 8.37 4.95 8.07
CA ALA A 125 8.65 4.18 9.28
C ALA A 125 8.94 2.70 8.94
N SER A 126 8.16 2.09 8.05
CA SER A 126 8.37 0.70 7.60
C SER A 126 9.69 0.53 6.83
N ARG A 127 10.06 1.51 5.99
CA ARG A 127 11.34 1.54 5.30
C ARG A 127 12.51 1.64 6.28
N VAL A 128 12.40 2.51 7.28
CA VAL A 128 13.42 2.67 8.34
C VAL A 128 13.55 1.37 9.14
N ILE A 129 12.46 0.74 9.57
CA ILE A 129 12.51 -0.56 10.28
C ILE A 129 13.22 -1.62 9.42
N THR A 130 12.90 -1.68 8.13
CA THR A 130 13.53 -2.63 7.21
C THR A 130 15.04 -2.35 7.07
N ALA A 131 15.44 -1.09 7.01
CA ALA A 131 16.84 -0.70 6.96
C ALA A 131 17.57 -1.05 8.27
N LEU A 132 16.97 -0.78 9.44
CA LEU A 132 17.51 -1.13 10.76
C LEU A 132 17.71 -2.64 10.95
N LYS A 133 16.83 -3.45 10.38
CA LYS A 133 16.99 -4.92 10.42
C LYS A 133 18.21 -5.42 9.66
N ARG A 134 18.76 -4.64 8.71
CA ARG A 134 19.91 -5.00 7.87
C ARG A 134 21.26 -4.49 8.38
N ILE A 135 21.25 -3.62 9.39
CA ILE A 135 22.45 -3.24 10.16
C ILE A 135 22.77 -4.36 11.14
#